data_AF-A0A1J4XZ45-F1
#
_entry.id   AF-A0A1J4XZ45-F1
#
_cell.length_a   1.000
_cell.length_b   1.000
_cell.length_c   1.000
_cell.angle_alpha   90.00
_cell.angle_beta   90.00
_cell.angle_gamma   90.00
#
_symmetry.space_group_name_H-M   'P 1'
#
loop_
_entity.id
_entity.type
_entity.pdbx_description
1 polymer ?
#
loop_
_entity_poly.entity_id
_entity_poly.type
_entity_poly.pdbx_seq_one_letter_code
_entity_poly.pdbx_strand_id
1 'polypeptide(L)'
;MATAEQLVRYGFIKDGSKAKYLKALSKGKGEFSKLIRGLKDKSPDDFEKDADMEEVETFRDSVEKTGFPTPQFRHHLIFQSSNAFIEETYFWIMNALRQYHSYTEFHKISDVFAASEQSSFFGVSEQRLGLQQDKAAQYLKGISEMIKALFQIVREIRIIDERLAYYENTYKDEGEESEGSEITLKGIWIDQVEGGVKNAASVYGLAQTVGFTILPDLFFRVRADDKGMDKLVTKEEFEKKLKDVLVSINKNVDSLKEFNEKVREVLKRKLTQYYTWKTRTYQELRTRKRFTVKYLRQHYDVIKLYMGWIKPYLRNVKRMHLDEKKQLSYELISAFEGAMLEIEILATKPGKGKFQPCILNQFVFRSMPAMQYVQEGYQRGPTHVGRLDWTMRAYVWTTDQIKSYLKMKEEEDLELLGSINASIQEAMDALGENLWDYLEGEGEKVKKPPEFEKKKEEAKKQSAAEPFTALWDGFKELFGSLAKMPELKGFSLKAGSAEENYETAEAFGGVKSNLKFDCWLVYKNYKKSHKLLTW
;
A
#
# COMPACT_ATOMS: atom_id res chain seq x y z
N MET A 1 11.76 -20.48 4.90
CA MET A 1 13.25 -20.48 4.82
C MET A 1 13.67 -19.49 3.75
N ALA A 2 14.75 -18.73 3.99
CA ALA A 2 15.21 -17.72 3.03
C ALA A 2 15.92 -18.39 1.85
N THR A 3 15.73 -17.81 0.66
CA THR A 3 16.41 -18.23 -0.58
C THR A 3 17.83 -17.65 -0.63
N ALA A 4 18.71 -18.28 -1.41
CA ALA A 4 20.07 -17.78 -1.64
C ALA A 4 20.07 -16.35 -2.22
N GLU A 5 19.09 -16.04 -3.08
CA GLU A 5 18.88 -14.69 -3.60
C GLU A 5 18.59 -13.68 -2.48
N GLN A 6 17.71 -14.02 -1.54
CA GLN A 6 17.39 -13.14 -0.41
C GLN A 6 18.61 -12.90 0.49
N LEU A 7 19.39 -13.95 0.81
CA LEU A 7 20.61 -13.79 1.60
C LEU A 7 21.60 -12.82 0.93
N VAL A 8 21.83 -12.95 -0.38
CA VAL A 8 22.71 -12.04 -1.14
C VAL A 8 22.14 -10.62 -1.18
N ARG A 9 20.84 -10.46 -1.43
CA ARG A 9 20.15 -9.16 -1.45
C ARG A 9 20.32 -8.39 -0.14
N TYR A 10 20.31 -9.10 0.99
CA TYR A 10 20.43 -8.54 2.33
C TYR A 10 21.87 -8.50 2.89
N GLY A 11 22.86 -8.85 2.07
CA GLY A 11 24.29 -8.67 2.38
C GLY A 11 24.96 -9.85 3.09
N PHE A 12 24.30 -11.01 3.16
CA PHE A 12 24.89 -12.28 3.62
C PHE A 12 25.59 -12.97 2.44
N ILE A 13 26.83 -12.56 2.19
CA ILE A 13 27.62 -12.95 1.02
C ILE A 13 28.95 -13.55 1.51
N LYS A 14 29.42 -14.63 0.88
CA LYS A 14 30.72 -15.24 1.17
C LYS A 14 31.87 -14.25 0.93
N ASP A 15 32.93 -14.35 1.72
CA ASP A 15 34.06 -13.41 1.69
C ASP A 15 34.70 -13.24 0.30
N GLY A 16 34.79 -14.33 -0.48
CA GLY A 16 35.32 -14.30 -1.85
C GLY A 16 34.48 -13.50 -2.85
N SER A 17 33.18 -13.35 -2.59
CA SER A 17 32.24 -12.66 -3.49
C SER A 17 31.88 -11.25 -3.01
N LYS A 18 32.22 -10.87 -1.78
CA LYS A 18 31.90 -9.53 -1.20
C LYS A 18 32.38 -8.38 -2.09
N ALA A 19 33.56 -8.48 -2.69
CA ALA A 19 34.14 -7.41 -3.53
C ALA A 19 33.27 -7.11 -4.79
N LYS A 20 32.65 -8.12 -5.38
CA LYS A 20 31.78 -8.01 -6.57
C LYS A 20 30.54 -7.17 -6.25
N TYR A 21 29.89 -7.45 -5.12
CA TYR A 21 28.66 -6.77 -4.71
C TYR A 21 28.94 -5.39 -4.10
N LEU A 22 30.05 -5.22 -3.37
CA LEU A 22 30.53 -3.93 -2.87
C LEU A 22 30.80 -2.93 -4.01
N LYS A 23 31.40 -3.39 -5.10
CA LYS A 23 31.66 -2.56 -6.28
C LYS A 23 30.35 -2.07 -6.91
N ALA A 24 29.34 -2.93 -7.00
CA ALA A 24 28.01 -2.54 -7.51
C ALA A 24 27.27 -1.58 -6.56
N LEU A 25 27.38 -1.78 -5.24
CA LEU A 25 26.81 -0.88 -4.24
C LEU A 25 27.46 0.52 -4.26
N SER A 26 28.78 0.59 -4.46
CA SER A 26 29.54 1.85 -4.52
C SER A 26 29.18 2.73 -5.72
N LYS A 27 28.69 2.12 -6.81
CA LYS A 27 28.28 2.81 -8.04
C LYS A 27 26.82 3.27 -8.03
N GLY A 28 26.07 2.94 -6.98
CA GLY A 28 24.70 3.41 -6.75
C GLY A 28 23.63 2.31 -6.82
N LYS A 29 22.48 2.59 -6.20
CA LYS A 29 21.36 1.64 -6.01
C LYS A 29 20.84 1.03 -7.33
N GLY A 30 20.87 1.81 -8.42
CA GLY A 30 20.44 1.35 -9.75
C GLY A 30 21.36 0.29 -10.36
N GLU A 31 22.67 0.33 -10.11
CA GLU A 31 23.61 -0.68 -10.60
C GLU A 31 23.53 -1.98 -9.80
N PHE A 32 23.37 -1.89 -8.48
CA PHE A 32 23.11 -3.06 -7.64
C PHE A 32 21.82 -3.79 -8.06
N SER A 33 20.78 -3.03 -8.42
CA SER A 33 19.54 -3.57 -8.96
C SER A 33 19.70 -4.29 -10.30
N LYS A 34 20.46 -3.67 -11.21
CA LYS A 34 20.80 -4.29 -12.50
C LYS A 34 21.66 -5.55 -12.34
N LEU A 35 22.57 -5.59 -11.36
CA LEU A 35 23.39 -6.76 -11.06
C LEU A 35 22.53 -7.93 -10.57
N ILE A 36 21.65 -7.70 -9.59
CA ILE A 36 20.74 -8.74 -9.06
C ILE A 36 19.81 -9.25 -10.16
N ARG A 37 19.24 -8.35 -10.96
CA ARG A 37 18.37 -8.72 -12.08
C ARG A 37 19.12 -9.52 -13.15
N GLY A 38 20.33 -9.08 -13.51
CA GLY A 38 21.17 -9.77 -14.48
C GLY A 38 21.68 -11.14 -14.01
N LEU A 39 21.79 -11.37 -12.70
CA LEU A 39 22.11 -12.69 -12.13
C LEU A 39 20.88 -13.61 -12.15
N LYS A 40 19.70 -13.07 -11.84
CA LYS A 40 18.42 -13.81 -11.92
C LYS A 40 18.12 -14.32 -13.34
N ASP A 41 18.47 -13.54 -14.36
CA ASP A 41 18.21 -13.88 -15.77
C ASP A 41 19.27 -14.84 -16.38
N LYS A 42 20.45 -15.01 -15.75
CA LYS A 42 21.58 -15.78 -16.33
C LYS A 42 21.78 -17.17 -15.73
N SER A 43 21.60 -17.35 -14.41
CA SER A 43 21.60 -18.66 -13.74
C SER A 43 21.22 -18.50 -12.26
N PRO A 44 20.15 -19.17 -11.77
CA PRO A 44 19.80 -19.18 -10.35
C PRO A 44 20.92 -19.71 -9.43
N ASP A 45 21.78 -20.61 -9.95
CA ASP A 45 22.86 -21.27 -9.20
C ASP A 45 24.00 -20.33 -8.82
N ASP A 46 24.14 -19.19 -9.50
CA ASP A 46 25.18 -18.20 -9.18
C ASP A 46 24.91 -17.50 -7.84
N PHE A 47 23.64 -17.40 -7.42
CA PHE A 47 23.30 -16.91 -6.08
C PHE A 47 23.69 -17.92 -5.00
N GLU A 48 23.57 -19.22 -5.26
CA GLU A 48 23.96 -20.25 -4.30
C GLU A 48 25.48 -20.29 -4.04
N LYS A 49 26.28 -19.92 -5.04
CA LYS A 49 27.74 -19.80 -4.89
C LYS A 49 28.14 -18.56 -4.10
N ASP A 50 27.40 -17.47 -4.26
CA ASP A 50 27.70 -16.16 -3.67
C ASP A 50 27.09 -15.99 -2.26
N ALA A 51 25.96 -16.65 -1.96
CA ALA A 51 25.27 -16.57 -0.67
C ALA A 51 26.08 -17.21 0.46
N ASP A 52 26.18 -16.50 1.59
CA ASP A 52 26.61 -17.09 2.85
C ASP A 52 25.46 -17.89 3.43
N MET A 53 25.38 -19.17 3.07
CA MET A 53 24.33 -20.10 3.50
C MET A 53 24.96 -21.27 4.25
N GLU A 54 24.38 -21.59 5.40
CA GLU A 54 24.78 -22.70 6.25
C GLU A 54 24.49 -24.05 5.54
N GLU A 55 25.52 -24.89 5.51
CA GLU A 55 25.46 -26.29 5.09
C GLU A 55 25.58 -27.19 6.32
N VAL A 56 24.60 -28.08 6.52
CA VAL A 56 24.50 -28.95 7.68
C VAL A 56 24.23 -30.37 7.26
N GLU A 57 24.94 -31.30 7.88
CA GLU A 57 24.59 -32.71 7.85
C GLU A 57 23.34 -32.95 8.70
N THR A 58 22.18 -33.12 8.06
CA THR A 58 20.89 -33.41 8.74
C THR A 58 20.71 -34.91 8.98
N PHE A 59 21.14 -35.71 8.02
CA PHE A 59 21.23 -37.17 8.13
C PHE A 59 22.66 -37.61 7.86
N ARG A 60 23.02 -38.79 8.37
CA ARG A 60 24.33 -39.37 8.13
C ARG A 60 24.66 -39.35 6.63
N ASP A 61 25.77 -38.71 6.28
CA ASP A 61 26.31 -38.53 4.94
C ASP A 61 25.44 -37.67 3.98
N SER A 62 24.47 -36.90 4.50
CA SER A 62 23.59 -36.01 3.72
C SER A 62 23.71 -34.55 4.18
N VAL A 63 24.37 -33.73 3.36
CA VAL A 63 24.53 -32.30 3.61
C VAL A 63 23.41 -31.52 2.93
N GLU A 64 22.64 -30.79 3.72
CA GLU A 64 21.55 -29.93 3.26
C GLU A 64 21.84 -28.46 3.58
N LYS A 65 21.33 -27.57 2.72
CA LYS A 65 21.41 -26.12 2.92
C LYS A 65 20.23 -25.66 3.77
N THR A 66 20.49 -24.97 4.88
CA THR A 66 19.45 -24.66 5.87
C THR A 66 18.67 -23.37 5.56
N GLY A 67 19.13 -22.56 4.60
CA GLY A 67 18.53 -21.25 4.30
C GLY A 67 18.81 -20.18 5.36
N PHE A 68 19.75 -20.42 6.28
CA PHE A 68 20.25 -19.45 7.25
C PHE A 68 21.68 -19.03 6.93
N PRO A 69 22.15 -17.85 7.39
CA PRO A 69 23.56 -17.49 7.33
C PRO A 69 24.45 -18.49 8.08
N THR A 70 25.73 -18.62 7.70
CA THR A 70 26.65 -19.54 8.40
C THR A 70 26.88 -19.08 9.85
N PRO A 71 26.51 -19.89 10.86
CA PRO A 71 26.71 -19.50 12.25
C PRO A 71 28.16 -19.71 12.71
N GLN A 72 28.56 -18.96 13.74
CA GLN A 72 29.85 -19.17 14.40
C GLN A 72 29.84 -20.45 15.27
N PHE A 73 28.70 -20.72 15.91
CA PHE A 73 28.47 -21.91 16.71
C PHE A 73 27.03 -22.39 16.50
N ARG A 74 26.86 -23.71 16.43
CA ARG A 74 25.54 -24.36 16.34
C ARG A 74 25.42 -25.43 17.41
N HIS A 75 24.31 -25.40 18.12
CA HIS A 75 23.89 -26.48 19.00
C HIS A 75 22.51 -26.96 18.57
N HIS A 76 22.35 -28.28 18.55
CA HIS A 76 21.11 -28.92 18.14
C HIS A 76 20.71 -29.95 19.20
N LEU A 77 19.43 -29.98 19.52
CA LEU A 77 18.86 -30.90 20.47
C LEU A 77 17.50 -31.36 19.96
N ILE A 78 17.37 -32.67 19.78
CA ILE A 78 16.08 -33.31 19.56
C ILE A 78 15.79 -34.14 20.80
N PHE A 79 14.64 -33.91 21.41
CA PHE A 79 14.13 -34.79 22.43
C PHE A 79 12.61 -34.87 22.38
N GLN A 80 12.09 -35.97 22.89
CA GLN A 80 10.67 -36.24 22.96
C GLN A 80 10.35 -36.68 24.37
N SER A 81 9.31 -36.10 24.95
CA SER A 81 8.81 -36.49 26.26
C SER A 81 7.30 -36.33 26.30
N SER A 82 6.63 -37.27 26.98
CA SER A 82 5.18 -37.28 27.12
C SER A 82 4.64 -36.07 27.90
N ASN A 83 5.51 -35.34 28.61
CA ASN A 83 5.15 -34.15 29.39
C ASN A 83 5.92 -32.89 28.94
N ALA A 84 6.58 -32.90 27.78
CA ALA A 84 7.30 -31.72 27.31
C ALA A 84 6.36 -30.73 26.61
N PHE A 85 6.13 -29.60 27.27
CA PHE A 85 5.47 -28.44 26.68
C PHE A 85 6.51 -27.54 26.00
N ILE A 86 6.21 -27.06 24.80
CA ILE A 86 7.08 -26.10 24.09
C ILE A 86 7.27 -24.82 24.91
N GLU A 87 6.23 -24.35 25.60
CA GLU A 87 6.25 -23.12 26.38
C GLU A 87 7.29 -23.17 27.50
N GLU A 88 7.38 -24.29 28.22
CA GLU A 88 8.38 -24.47 29.28
C GLU A 88 9.79 -24.28 28.71
N THR A 89 10.09 -24.95 27.60
CA THR A 89 11.40 -24.87 26.96
C THR A 89 11.69 -23.46 26.44
N TYR A 90 10.72 -22.86 25.76
CA TYR A 90 10.79 -21.50 25.22
C TYR A 90 11.11 -20.48 26.33
N PHE A 91 10.32 -20.48 27.41
CA PHE A 91 10.47 -19.53 28.50
C PHE A 91 11.72 -19.81 29.33
N TRP A 92 12.11 -21.08 29.50
CA TRP A 92 13.36 -21.44 30.17
C TRP A 92 14.56 -20.84 29.44
N ILE A 93 14.65 -21.03 28.12
CA ILE A 93 15.78 -20.52 27.31
C ILE A 93 15.77 -18.99 27.26
N MET A 94 14.60 -18.39 27.07
CA MET A 94 14.48 -16.94 27.07
C MET A 94 14.89 -16.33 28.42
N ASN A 95 14.46 -16.91 29.53
CA ASN A 95 14.85 -16.48 30.87
C ASN A 95 16.35 -16.72 31.12
N ALA A 96 16.90 -17.84 30.64
CA ALA A 96 18.32 -18.11 30.79
C ALA A 96 19.17 -17.07 30.06
N LEU A 97 18.80 -16.72 28.82
CA LEU A 97 19.46 -15.68 28.05
C LEU A 97 19.31 -14.30 28.71
N ARG A 98 18.11 -13.97 29.19
CA ARG A 98 17.82 -12.66 29.79
C ARG A 98 18.51 -12.47 31.14
N GLN A 99 18.35 -13.43 32.06
CA GLN A 99 18.76 -13.30 33.46
C GLN A 99 20.22 -13.71 33.69
N TYR A 100 20.69 -14.79 33.06
CA TYR A 100 22.05 -15.30 33.31
C TYR A 100 23.10 -14.75 32.33
N HIS A 101 22.69 -14.40 31.11
CA HIS A 101 23.62 -13.95 30.05
C HIS A 101 23.39 -12.51 29.57
N SER A 102 22.47 -11.79 30.22
CA SER A 102 22.18 -10.37 30.00
C SER A 102 21.81 -10.01 28.55
N TYR A 103 21.05 -10.89 27.88
CA TYR A 103 20.40 -10.54 26.62
C TYR A 103 19.25 -9.55 26.86
N THR A 104 19.30 -8.42 26.17
CA THR A 104 18.42 -7.26 26.43
C THR A 104 17.32 -7.11 25.40
N GLU A 105 17.62 -7.38 24.13
CA GLU A 105 16.65 -7.25 23.05
C GLU A 105 16.28 -8.63 22.52
N PHE A 106 14.98 -8.86 22.35
CA PHE A 106 14.43 -10.11 21.84
C PHE A 106 13.49 -9.78 20.68
N HIS A 107 13.82 -10.29 19.49
CA HIS A 107 13.03 -10.13 18.29
C HIS A 107 12.38 -11.47 17.94
N LYS A 108 11.05 -11.53 18.02
CA LYS A 108 10.28 -12.65 17.48
C LYS A 108 10.27 -12.53 15.96
N ILE A 109 10.88 -13.51 15.28
CA ILE A 109 11.05 -13.51 13.82
C ILE A 109 9.88 -14.24 13.16
N SER A 110 9.68 -15.49 13.53
CA SER A 110 8.61 -16.33 12.97
C SER A 110 7.83 -17.02 14.08
N ASP A 111 6.56 -17.24 13.79
CA ASP A 111 5.63 -18.01 14.61
C ASP A 111 4.63 -18.62 13.65
N VAL A 112 5.03 -19.78 13.12
CA VAL A 112 4.31 -20.49 12.09
C VAL A 112 3.61 -21.67 12.74
N PHE A 113 2.33 -21.79 12.44
CA PHE A 113 1.51 -22.93 12.84
C PHE A 113 1.08 -23.69 11.60
N ALA A 114 1.23 -25.02 11.63
CA ALA A 114 0.66 -25.93 10.65
C ALA A 114 -0.13 -27.01 11.39
N ALA A 115 -1.32 -27.32 10.92
CA ALA A 115 -2.14 -28.39 11.46
C ALA A 115 -2.54 -29.34 10.34
N SER A 116 -2.69 -30.62 10.64
CA SER A 116 -3.18 -31.61 9.68
C SER A 116 -4.65 -31.32 9.35
N GLU A 117 -5.05 -31.52 8.10
CA GLU A 117 -6.38 -31.16 7.58
C GLU A 117 -7.54 -31.79 8.35
N GLN A 118 -7.37 -33.02 8.86
CA GLN A 118 -8.39 -33.71 9.65
C GLN A 118 -8.37 -33.35 11.14
N SER A 119 -7.41 -32.52 11.58
CA SER A 119 -7.34 -32.13 12.99
C SER A 119 -8.43 -31.15 13.39
N SER A 120 -8.84 -31.22 14.65
CA SER A 120 -9.70 -30.21 15.27
C SER A 120 -9.09 -28.81 15.24
N PHE A 121 -7.76 -28.71 15.29
CA PHE A 121 -7.01 -27.45 15.18
C PHE A 121 -7.18 -26.80 13.81
N PHE A 122 -7.06 -27.58 12.74
CA PHE A 122 -7.25 -27.10 11.38
C PHE A 122 -8.65 -26.52 11.20
N GLY A 123 -9.69 -27.24 11.63
CA GLY A 123 -11.08 -26.77 11.53
C GLY A 123 -11.32 -25.42 12.22
N VAL A 124 -10.82 -25.22 13.44
CA VAL A 124 -10.97 -23.96 14.18
C VAL A 124 -10.11 -22.84 13.58
N SER A 125 -8.89 -23.16 13.12
CA SER A 125 -7.99 -22.20 12.47
C SER A 125 -8.57 -21.71 11.15
N GLU A 126 -9.05 -22.60 10.29
CA GLU A 126 -9.70 -22.27 9.02
C GLU A 126 -10.99 -21.49 9.22
N GLN A 127 -11.79 -21.81 10.24
CA GLN A 127 -12.97 -21.00 10.56
C GLN A 127 -12.59 -19.56 10.91
N ARG A 128 -11.53 -19.37 11.72
CA ARG A 128 -11.04 -18.03 12.09
C ARG A 128 -10.43 -17.31 10.89
N LEU A 129 -9.68 -18.02 10.05
CA LEU A 129 -9.09 -17.51 8.82
C LEU A 129 -10.19 -17.04 7.86
N GLY A 130 -11.21 -17.86 7.62
CA GLY A 130 -12.38 -17.54 6.80
C GLY A 130 -13.10 -16.29 7.29
N LEU A 131 -13.34 -16.15 8.61
CA LEU A 131 -13.93 -14.93 9.17
C LEU A 131 -13.08 -13.67 8.89
N GLN A 132 -11.75 -13.78 8.93
CA GLN A 132 -10.87 -12.64 8.62
C GLN A 132 -10.83 -12.34 7.12
N GLN A 133 -10.83 -13.37 6.27
CA GLN A 133 -10.90 -13.26 4.81
C GLN A 133 -12.22 -12.61 4.38
N ASP A 134 -13.35 -13.04 4.95
CA ASP A 134 -14.67 -12.46 4.68
C ASP A 134 -14.71 -10.99 5.05
N LYS A 135 -14.15 -10.61 6.21
CA LYS A 135 -14.04 -9.20 6.60
C LYS A 135 -13.15 -8.40 5.66
N ALA A 136 -11.99 -8.93 5.29
CA ALA A 136 -11.11 -8.28 4.32
C ALA A 136 -11.82 -8.09 2.96
N ALA A 137 -12.51 -9.11 2.46
CA ALA A 137 -13.27 -9.05 1.21
C ALA A 137 -14.43 -8.03 1.28
N GLN A 138 -15.15 -7.97 2.41
CA GLN A 138 -16.18 -6.94 2.64
C GLN A 138 -15.59 -5.53 2.57
N TYR A 139 -14.45 -5.28 3.21
CA TYR A 139 -13.76 -4.00 3.12
C TYR A 139 -13.29 -3.68 1.71
N LEU A 140 -12.65 -4.62 1.00
CA LEU A 140 -12.20 -4.43 -0.39
C LEU A 140 -13.36 -4.11 -1.33
N LYS A 141 -14.49 -4.79 -1.17
CA LYS A 141 -15.70 -4.49 -1.95
C LYS A 141 -16.20 -3.07 -1.68
N GLY A 142 -16.33 -2.69 -0.42
CA GLY A 142 -16.73 -1.33 -0.03
C GLY A 142 -15.76 -0.27 -0.58
N ILE A 143 -14.45 -0.51 -0.49
CA ILE A 143 -13.43 0.37 -1.06
C ILE A 143 -13.58 0.49 -2.58
N SER A 144 -13.81 -0.63 -3.27
CA SER A 144 -14.02 -0.63 -4.74
C SER A 144 -15.25 0.15 -5.16
N GLU A 145 -16.35 0.04 -4.40
CA GLU A 145 -17.57 0.82 -4.63
C GLU A 145 -17.34 2.32 -4.39
N MET A 146 -16.62 2.69 -3.33
CA MET A 146 -16.24 4.07 -3.04
C MET A 146 -15.31 4.66 -4.12
N ILE A 147 -14.35 3.88 -4.63
CA ILE A 147 -13.48 4.29 -5.74
C ILE A 147 -14.33 4.58 -6.99
N LYS A 148 -15.31 3.72 -7.33
CA LYS A 148 -16.24 3.96 -8.45
C LYS A 148 -17.04 5.25 -8.25
N ALA A 149 -17.52 5.51 -7.04
CA ALA A 149 -18.21 6.76 -6.71
C ALA A 149 -17.28 7.98 -6.86
N LEU A 150 -16.01 7.84 -6.49
CA LEU A 150 -15.00 8.89 -6.63
C LEU A 150 -14.78 9.29 -8.11
N PHE A 151 -14.76 8.34 -9.04
CA PHE A 151 -14.76 8.64 -10.49
C PHE A 151 -15.96 9.50 -10.93
N GLN A 152 -17.14 9.22 -10.40
CA GLN A 152 -18.34 9.98 -10.72
C GLN A 152 -18.24 11.42 -10.20
N ILE A 153 -17.74 11.60 -8.97
CA ILE A 153 -17.56 12.92 -8.34
C ILE A 153 -16.53 13.74 -9.12
N VAL A 154 -15.37 13.16 -9.46
CA VAL A 154 -14.34 13.86 -10.25
C VAL A 154 -14.86 14.27 -11.62
N ARG A 155 -15.62 13.39 -12.29
CA ARG A 155 -16.28 13.72 -13.56
C ARG A 155 -17.27 14.88 -13.41
N GLU A 156 -18.05 14.90 -12.34
CA GLU A 156 -18.98 16.00 -12.07
C GLU A 156 -18.23 17.33 -11.86
N ILE A 157 -17.15 17.34 -11.07
CA ILE A 157 -16.31 18.54 -10.86
C ILE A 157 -15.75 19.02 -12.20
N ARG A 158 -15.23 18.12 -13.04
CA ARG A 158 -14.73 18.47 -14.37
C ARG A 158 -15.79 19.13 -15.25
N ILE A 159 -17.01 18.59 -15.27
CA ILE A 159 -18.13 19.18 -16.03
C ILE A 159 -18.48 20.56 -15.48
N ILE A 160 -18.47 20.73 -14.15
CA ILE A 160 -18.71 22.03 -13.51
C ILE A 160 -17.60 23.03 -13.89
N ASP A 161 -16.35 22.59 -13.94
CA ASP A 161 -15.20 23.42 -14.30
C ASP A 161 -15.22 23.84 -15.76
N GLU A 162 -15.49 22.92 -16.67
CA GLU A 162 -15.71 23.21 -18.09
C GLU A 162 -16.87 24.21 -18.27
N ARG A 163 -17.94 24.08 -17.47
CA ARG A 163 -19.06 25.03 -17.49
C ARG A 163 -18.65 26.40 -16.94
N LEU A 164 -18.00 26.46 -15.78
CA LEU A 164 -17.56 27.69 -15.14
C LEU A 164 -16.57 28.47 -16.02
N ALA A 165 -15.71 27.78 -16.77
CA ALA A 165 -14.77 28.39 -17.70
C ALA A 165 -15.47 29.32 -18.71
N TYR A 166 -16.64 28.93 -19.25
CA TYR A 166 -17.40 29.80 -20.14
C TYR A 166 -17.86 31.08 -19.44
N TYR A 167 -18.30 31.01 -18.18
CA TYR A 167 -18.68 32.21 -17.42
C TYR A 167 -17.48 33.09 -17.10
N GLU A 168 -16.40 32.50 -16.56
CA GLU A 168 -15.17 33.23 -16.22
C GLU A 168 -14.57 33.94 -17.43
N ASN A 169 -14.57 33.30 -18.60
CA ASN A 169 -14.07 33.90 -19.84
C ASN A 169 -14.94 35.06 -20.33
N THR A 170 -16.26 35.02 -20.12
CA THR A 170 -17.11 36.17 -20.45
C THR A 170 -16.90 37.37 -19.52
N TYR A 171 -16.44 37.15 -18.28
CA TYR A 171 -16.17 38.22 -17.32
C TYR A 171 -14.78 38.85 -17.43
N LYS A 172 -13.89 38.28 -18.26
CA LYS A 172 -12.55 38.82 -18.61
C LYS A 172 -12.63 39.82 -19.77
N ASP A 173 -11.54 40.57 -20.00
CA ASP A 173 -11.46 41.62 -21.02
C ASP A 173 -11.70 41.11 -22.47
N GLU A 174 -12.01 42.06 -23.37
CA GLU A 174 -12.44 41.81 -24.75
C GLU A 174 -11.41 41.02 -25.55
N GLY A 175 -11.83 39.83 -26.00
CA GLY A 175 -11.08 38.93 -26.86
C GLY A 175 -11.98 37.87 -27.47
N GLU A 176 -11.49 37.17 -28.49
CA GLU A 176 -12.24 36.17 -29.26
C GLU A 176 -12.83 35.05 -28.38
N GLU A 177 -12.12 34.66 -27.30
CA GLU A 177 -12.59 33.67 -26.33
C GLU A 177 -13.79 34.15 -25.48
N SER A 178 -13.83 35.44 -25.14
CA SER A 178 -14.98 36.04 -24.45
C SER A 178 -16.19 36.09 -25.38
N GLU A 179 -15.99 36.44 -26.65
CA GLU A 179 -16.99 36.39 -27.73
C GLU A 179 -17.60 35.00 -27.90
N GLY A 180 -16.76 33.99 -28.13
CA GLY A 180 -17.20 32.61 -28.27
C GLY A 180 -17.93 32.06 -27.03
N SER A 181 -17.45 32.40 -25.82
CA SER A 181 -18.06 31.92 -24.58
C SER A 181 -19.44 32.52 -24.32
N GLU A 182 -19.65 33.81 -24.61
CA GLU A 182 -20.97 34.46 -24.46
C GLU A 182 -21.98 33.91 -25.46
N ILE A 183 -21.55 33.70 -26.72
CA ILE A 183 -22.40 33.09 -27.75
C ILE A 183 -22.83 31.68 -27.29
N THR A 184 -21.89 30.93 -26.73
CA THR A 184 -22.15 29.58 -26.20
C THR A 184 -23.13 29.63 -25.01
N LEU A 185 -22.95 30.54 -24.06
CA LEU A 185 -23.87 30.70 -22.91
C LEU A 185 -25.27 31.15 -23.35
N LYS A 186 -25.36 32.06 -24.32
CA LYS A 186 -26.64 32.49 -24.91
C LYS A 186 -27.33 31.34 -25.65
N GLY A 187 -26.58 30.52 -26.37
CA GLY A 187 -27.08 29.29 -26.99
C GLY A 187 -27.64 28.31 -25.96
N ILE A 188 -26.85 28.00 -24.91
CA ILE A 188 -27.28 27.13 -23.80
C ILE A 188 -28.57 27.66 -23.16
N TRP A 189 -28.69 28.97 -22.96
CA TRP A 189 -29.89 29.58 -22.39
C TRP A 189 -31.12 29.41 -23.29
N ILE A 190 -30.99 29.69 -24.60
CA ILE A 190 -32.10 29.51 -25.54
C ILE A 190 -32.56 28.04 -25.55
N ASP A 191 -31.62 27.10 -25.58
CA ASP A 191 -31.95 25.68 -25.68
C ASP A 191 -32.50 25.11 -24.37
N GLN A 192 -31.87 25.39 -23.23
CA GLN A 192 -32.23 24.79 -21.94
C GLN A 192 -33.29 25.56 -21.15
N VAL A 193 -33.31 26.89 -21.23
CA VAL A 193 -34.21 27.73 -20.43
C VAL A 193 -35.44 28.15 -21.21
N GLU A 194 -35.29 28.50 -22.49
CA GLU A 194 -36.43 28.89 -23.32
C GLU A 194 -37.10 27.72 -24.04
N GLY A 195 -36.46 26.56 -24.12
CA GLY A 195 -36.99 25.38 -24.81
C GLY A 195 -36.76 25.41 -26.33
N GLY A 196 -35.80 26.21 -26.79
CA GLY A 196 -35.40 26.32 -28.19
C GLY A 196 -36.55 26.74 -29.12
N VAL A 197 -36.56 26.20 -30.34
CA VAL A 197 -37.54 26.55 -31.39
C VAL A 197 -38.97 26.08 -31.05
N LYS A 198 -39.13 25.12 -30.14
CA LYS A 198 -40.44 24.54 -29.79
C LYS A 198 -41.34 25.49 -29.00
N ASN A 199 -40.76 26.48 -28.33
CA ASN A 199 -41.50 27.48 -27.59
C ASN A 199 -41.71 28.73 -28.43
N ALA A 200 -42.96 29.08 -28.74
CA ALA A 200 -43.30 30.27 -29.53
C ALA A 200 -42.81 31.58 -28.89
N ALA A 201 -42.56 31.59 -27.57
CA ALA A 201 -42.05 32.76 -26.85
C ALA A 201 -40.51 32.84 -26.77
N SER A 202 -39.76 31.86 -27.30
CA SER A 202 -38.29 31.90 -27.30
C SER A 202 -37.74 32.88 -28.35
N VAL A 203 -36.45 33.22 -28.27
CA VAL A 203 -35.79 34.09 -29.25
C VAL A 203 -35.95 33.55 -30.68
N TYR A 204 -35.80 32.23 -30.88
CA TYR A 204 -36.02 31.59 -32.20
C TYR A 204 -37.50 31.41 -32.55
N GLY A 205 -38.36 31.11 -31.57
CA GLY A 205 -39.81 30.98 -31.78
C GLY A 205 -40.47 32.29 -32.19
N LEU A 206 -40.07 33.41 -31.57
CA LEU A 206 -40.55 34.76 -31.88
C LEU A 206 -40.09 35.24 -33.27
N ALA A 207 -38.91 34.80 -33.71
CA ALA A 207 -38.43 35.07 -35.07
C ALA A 207 -39.28 34.35 -36.13
N GLN A 208 -39.70 33.11 -35.85
CA GLN A 208 -40.51 32.30 -36.78
C GLN A 208 -42.00 32.65 -36.78
N THR A 209 -42.60 32.87 -35.61
CA THR A 209 -44.07 33.02 -35.46
C THR A 209 -44.54 34.47 -35.58
N VAL A 210 -43.77 35.42 -35.06
CA VAL A 210 -44.15 36.85 -35.00
C VAL A 210 -43.42 37.66 -36.08
N GLY A 211 -42.46 37.05 -36.80
CA GLY A 211 -41.72 37.68 -37.90
C GLY A 211 -40.55 38.56 -37.45
N PHE A 212 -40.09 38.43 -36.20
CA PHE A 212 -38.90 39.15 -35.71
C PHE A 212 -37.59 38.50 -36.19
N THR A 213 -37.36 38.47 -37.51
CA THR A 213 -36.25 37.74 -38.15
C THR A 213 -34.86 38.20 -37.70
N ILE A 214 -34.71 39.47 -37.31
CA ILE A 214 -33.43 40.08 -36.89
C ILE A 214 -33.17 39.89 -35.37
N LEU A 215 -34.18 39.48 -34.59
CA LEU A 215 -34.07 39.36 -33.13
C LEU A 215 -32.97 38.38 -32.67
N PRO A 216 -32.77 37.20 -33.28
CA PRO A 216 -31.68 36.31 -32.88
C PRO A 216 -30.30 36.94 -33.09
N ASP A 217 -30.05 37.58 -34.24
CA ASP A 217 -28.76 38.22 -34.55
C ASP A 217 -28.45 39.37 -33.57
N LEU A 218 -29.47 40.18 -33.24
CA LEU A 218 -29.35 41.22 -32.21
C LEU A 218 -29.13 40.64 -30.81
N PHE A 219 -29.79 39.53 -30.47
CA PHE A 219 -29.61 38.89 -29.17
C PHE A 219 -28.18 38.37 -28.96
N PHE A 220 -27.56 37.78 -29.98
CA PHE A 220 -26.17 37.31 -29.87
C PHE A 220 -25.16 38.47 -29.86
N ARG A 221 -25.37 39.52 -30.67
CA ARG A 221 -24.44 40.66 -30.79
C ARG A 221 -24.48 41.62 -29.61
N VAL A 222 -25.65 41.91 -29.04
CA VAL A 222 -25.76 42.91 -27.97
C VAL A 222 -25.23 42.34 -26.66
N ARG A 223 -24.23 43.01 -26.09
CA ARG A 223 -23.62 42.67 -24.81
C ARG A 223 -23.94 43.71 -23.74
N ALA A 224 -24.08 43.26 -22.50
CA ALA A 224 -24.07 44.12 -21.32
C ALA A 224 -22.65 44.26 -20.77
N ASP A 225 -22.39 45.31 -19.99
CA ASP A 225 -21.11 45.47 -19.31
C ASP A 225 -21.11 44.66 -18.00
N ASP A 226 -20.80 43.36 -18.10
CA ASP A 226 -20.75 42.43 -16.98
C ASP A 226 -19.31 42.13 -16.50
N LYS A 227 -18.34 42.94 -16.93
CA LYS A 227 -16.90 42.78 -16.64
C LYS A 227 -16.61 42.71 -15.15
N GLY A 228 -15.74 41.79 -14.74
CA GLY A 228 -15.26 41.68 -13.35
C GLY A 228 -16.33 41.27 -12.34
N MET A 229 -17.41 40.62 -12.78
CA MET A 229 -18.43 40.06 -11.88
C MET A 229 -17.90 38.83 -11.11
N ASP A 230 -16.95 38.12 -11.70
CA ASP A 230 -16.26 36.96 -11.10
C ASP A 230 -15.59 37.26 -9.74
N LYS A 231 -15.05 38.48 -9.59
CA LYS A 231 -14.29 38.92 -8.41
C LYS A 231 -15.17 39.29 -7.21
N LEU A 232 -16.49 39.30 -7.36
CA LEU A 232 -17.40 39.69 -6.29
C LEU A 232 -17.69 38.52 -5.33
N VAL A 233 -17.55 38.78 -4.03
CA VAL A 233 -17.66 37.75 -2.98
C VAL A 233 -18.91 37.94 -2.12
N THR A 234 -19.33 39.18 -1.88
CA THR A 234 -20.48 39.54 -1.03
C THR A 234 -21.77 39.68 -1.83
N LYS A 235 -22.88 39.21 -1.24
CA LYS A 235 -24.21 39.21 -1.85
C LYS A 235 -24.71 40.62 -2.19
N GLU A 236 -24.36 41.61 -1.36
CA GLU A 236 -24.76 43.01 -1.52
C GLU A 236 -24.08 43.69 -2.72
N GLU A 237 -22.77 43.47 -2.90
CA GLU A 237 -22.01 43.99 -4.05
C GLU A 237 -22.51 43.38 -5.36
N PHE A 238 -22.89 42.11 -5.30
CA PHE A 238 -23.45 41.39 -6.43
C PHE A 238 -24.81 41.94 -6.88
N GLU A 239 -25.72 42.20 -5.93
CA GLU A 239 -27.02 42.80 -6.25
C GLU A 239 -26.89 44.22 -6.81
N LYS A 240 -25.91 44.99 -6.31
CA LYS A 240 -25.60 46.32 -6.85
C LYS A 240 -25.10 46.24 -8.28
N LYS A 241 -24.13 45.37 -8.57
CA LYS A 241 -23.59 45.21 -9.93
C LYS A 241 -24.60 44.61 -10.90
N LEU A 242 -25.50 43.74 -10.44
CA LEU A 242 -26.61 43.26 -11.27
C LEU A 242 -27.51 44.42 -11.72
N LYS A 243 -27.81 45.38 -10.84
CA LYS A 243 -28.55 46.60 -11.22
C LYS A 243 -27.78 47.41 -12.27
N ASP A 244 -26.47 47.55 -12.11
CA ASP A 244 -25.62 48.28 -13.08
C ASP A 244 -25.61 47.59 -14.45
N VAL A 245 -25.53 46.25 -14.49
CA VAL A 245 -25.65 45.45 -15.72
C VAL A 245 -27.01 45.67 -16.38
N LEU A 246 -28.10 45.66 -15.61
CA LEU A 246 -29.45 45.92 -16.13
C LEU A 246 -29.60 47.35 -16.70
N VAL A 247 -28.94 48.33 -16.09
CA VAL A 247 -28.88 49.70 -16.62
C VAL A 247 -28.07 49.76 -17.92
N SER A 248 -26.96 49.02 -18.01
CA SER A 248 -26.14 48.95 -19.23
C SER A 248 -26.89 48.33 -20.40
N ILE A 249 -27.74 47.32 -20.15
CA ILE A 249 -28.61 46.71 -21.17
C ILE A 249 -29.57 47.75 -21.73
N ASN A 250 -30.20 48.55 -20.87
CA ASN A 250 -31.10 49.61 -21.31
C ASN A 250 -30.36 50.60 -22.20
N LYS A 251 -29.18 51.06 -21.78
CA LYS A 251 -28.36 52.00 -22.56
C LYS A 251 -27.97 51.44 -23.93
N ASN A 252 -27.54 50.17 -23.98
CA ASN A 252 -27.06 49.53 -25.20
C ASN A 252 -28.20 49.16 -26.18
N VAL A 253 -29.40 48.87 -25.67
CA VAL A 253 -30.59 48.64 -26.51
C VAL A 253 -31.19 49.96 -26.99
N ASP A 254 -31.18 51.00 -26.15
CA ASP A 254 -31.71 52.33 -26.50
C ASP A 254 -30.83 53.06 -27.53
N SER A 255 -29.53 52.72 -27.62
CA SER A 255 -28.64 53.21 -28.68
C SER A 255 -28.96 52.65 -30.07
N LEU A 256 -29.70 51.53 -30.16
CA LEU A 256 -30.11 50.91 -31.43
C LEU A 256 -31.35 51.60 -32.02
N LYS A 257 -31.30 52.93 -32.20
CA LYS A 257 -32.45 53.76 -32.62
C LYS A 257 -33.01 53.44 -34.02
N GLU A 258 -32.28 52.68 -34.82
CA GLU A 258 -32.63 52.29 -36.19
C GLU A 258 -33.64 51.13 -36.26
N PHE A 259 -33.88 50.43 -35.14
CA PHE A 259 -34.78 49.27 -35.09
C PHE A 259 -36.15 49.59 -34.50
N ASN A 260 -37.16 48.81 -34.90
CA ASN A 260 -38.54 48.92 -34.43
C ASN A 260 -38.62 48.86 -32.89
N GLU A 261 -39.42 49.76 -32.29
CA GLU A 261 -39.65 49.86 -30.84
C GLU A 261 -40.07 48.52 -30.21
N LYS A 262 -40.92 47.74 -30.89
CA LYS A 262 -41.35 46.42 -30.38
C LYS A 262 -40.25 45.37 -30.38
N VAL A 263 -39.33 45.42 -31.35
CA VAL A 263 -38.15 44.52 -31.36
C VAL A 263 -37.23 44.88 -30.20
N ARG A 264 -37.02 46.17 -29.94
CA ARG A 264 -36.21 46.65 -28.81
C ARG A 264 -36.80 46.27 -27.45
N GLU A 265 -38.11 46.41 -27.29
CA GLU A 265 -38.82 46.03 -26.05
C GLU A 265 -38.66 44.52 -25.76
N VAL A 266 -38.83 43.68 -26.79
CA VAL A 266 -38.66 42.22 -26.69
C VAL A 266 -37.20 41.84 -26.42
N LEU A 267 -36.26 42.46 -27.13
CA LEU A 267 -34.81 42.25 -26.96
C LEU A 267 -34.37 42.61 -25.53
N LYS A 268 -34.80 43.76 -25.02
CA LYS A 268 -34.52 44.23 -23.66
C LYS A 268 -35.02 43.25 -22.59
N ARG A 269 -36.25 42.73 -22.77
CA ARG A 269 -36.81 41.70 -21.88
C ARG A 269 -35.97 40.42 -21.91
N LYS A 270 -35.58 39.94 -23.09
CA LYS A 270 -34.83 38.69 -23.25
C LYS A 270 -33.40 38.80 -22.72
N LEU A 271 -32.70 39.90 -23.00
CA LEU A 271 -31.38 40.17 -22.44
C LEU A 271 -31.43 40.28 -20.91
N THR A 272 -32.45 40.95 -20.35
CA THR A 272 -32.66 41.01 -18.89
C THR A 272 -32.81 39.62 -18.27
N GLN A 273 -33.60 38.75 -18.90
CA GLN A 273 -33.79 37.36 -18.45
C GLN A 273 -32.49 36.55 -18.56
N TYR A 274 -31.77 36.68 -19.67
CA TYR A 274 -30.49 36.01 -19.90
C TYR A 274 -29.44 36.41 -18.87
N TYR A 275 -29.18 37.70 -18.66
CA TYR A 275 -28.16 38.15 -17.70
C TYR A 275 -28.57 37.79 -16.26
N THR A 276 -29.85 37.88 -15.91
CA THR A 276 -30.32 37.43 -14.58
C THR A 276 -30.10 35.92 -14.37
N TRP A 277 -30.33 35.11 -15.40
CA TRP A 277 -30.04 33.67 -15.37
C TRP A 277 -28.53 33.41 -15.28
N LYS A 278 -27.74 34.02 -16.18
CA LYS A 278 -26.28 33.84 -16.28
C LYS A 278 -25.61 34.07 -14.92
N THR A 279 -25.93 35.20 -14.29
CA THR A 279 -25.38 35.62 -13.01
C THR A 279 -25.76 34.68 -11.86
N ARG A 280 -27.03 34.29 -11.76
CA ARG A 280 -27.50 33.36 -10.70
C ARG A 280 -26.94 31.96 -10.87
N THR A 281 -26.93 31.43 -12.10
CA THR A 281 -26.38 30.12 -12.40
C THR A 281 -24.88 30.08 -12.15
N TYR A 282 -24.14 31.17 -12.41
CA TYR A 282 -22.72 31.26 -12.06
C TYR A 282 -22.47 31.07 -10.56
N GLN A 283 -23.23 31.76 -9.70
CA GLN A 283 -23.12 31.61 -8.25
C GLN A 283 -23.51 30.21 -7.76
N GLU A 284 -24.56 29.64 -8.34
CA GLU A 284 -24.99 28.28 -8.04
C GLU A 284 -23.91 27.27 -8.40
N LEU A 285 -23.33 27.35 -9.61
CA LEU A 285 -22.27 26.46 -10.06
C LEU A 285 -21.00 26.58 -9.21
N ARG A 286 -20.60 27.80 -8.83
CA ARG A 286 -19.44 28.02 -7.94
C ARG A 286 -19.67 27.42 -6.56
N THR A 287 -20.88 27.56 -6.03
CA THR A 287 -21.29 26.98 -4.75
C THR A 287 -21.34 25.45 -4.83
N ARG A 288 -21.93 24.91 -5.90
CA ARG A 288 -21.98 23.47 -6.18
C ARG A 288 -20.58 22.89 -6.29
N LYS A 289 -19.67 23.50 -7.07
CA LYS A 289 -18.26 23.10 -7.17
C LYS A 289 -17.63 22.94 -5.79
N ARG A 290 -17.76 23.98 -4.94
CA ARG A 290 -17.21 23.96 -3.57
C ARG A 290 -17.76 22.80 -2.75
N PHE A 291 -19.08 22.55 -2.81
CA PHE A 291 -19.67 21.42 -2.09
C PHE A 291 -19.22 20.06 -2.66
N THR A 292 -19.13 19.91 -3.98
CA THR A 292 -18.69 18.67 -4.63
C THR A 292 -17.22 18.37 -4.33
N VAL A 293 -16.34 19.38 -4.26
CA VAL A 293 -14.94 19.21 -3.85
C VAL A 293 -14.84 18.79 -2.38
N LYS A 294 -15.61 19.41 -1.48
CA LYS A 294 -15.69 18.96 -0.07
C LYS A 294 -16.17 17.51 0.05
N TYR A 295 -17.18 17.16 -0.75
CA TYR A 295 -17.71 15.82 -0.81
C TYR A 295 -16.65 14.82 -1.31
N LEU A 296 -15.87 15.17 -2.34
CA LEU A 296 -14.74 14.38 -2.82
C LEU A 296 -13.72 14.10 -1.72
N ARG A 297 -13.36 15.12 -0.93
CA ARG A 297 -12.43 14.98 0.20
C ARG A 297 -12.97 14.04 1.26
N GLN A 298 -14.23 14.21 1.66
CA GLN A 298 -14.88 13.31 2.63
C GLN A 298 -14.85 11.85 2.15
N HIS A 299 -15.17 11.59 0.88
CA HIS A 299 -15.10 10.25 0.30
C HIS A 299 -13.69 9.66 0.34
N TYR A 300 -12.69 10.46 0.00
CA TYR A 300 -11.29 10.05 0.04
C TYR A 300 -10.82 9.71 1.46
N ASP A 301 -11.22 10.50 2.45
CA ASP A 301 -10.86 10.26 3.86
C ASP A 301 -11.53 8.99 4.40
N VAL A 302 -12.77 8.69 3.97
CA VAL A 302 -13.43 7.42 4.30
C VAL A 302 -12.68 6.24 3.68
N ILE A 303 -12.23 6.34 2.42
CA ILE A 303 -11.40 5.29 1.80
C ILE A 303 -10.12 5.06 2.62
N LYS A 304 -9.43 6.12 3.04
CA LYS A 304 -8.24 6.02 3.91
C LYS A 304 -8.54 5.33 5.24
N LEU A 305 -9.66 5.66 5.87
CA LEU A 305 -10.08 5.03 7.12
C LEU A 305 -10.28 3.51 6.93
N TYR A 306 -10.97 3.11 5.87
CA TYR A 306 -11.21 1.71 5.54
C TYR A 306 -9.90 0.98 5.20
N MET A 307 -8.96 1.66 4.53
CA MET A 307 -7.60 1.16 4.31
C MET A 307 -6.80 0.98 5.60
N GLY A 308 -7.01 1.86 6.59
CA GLY A 308 -6.47 1.68 7.93
C GLY A 308 -7.03 0.44 8.62
N TRP A 309 -8.33 0.20 8.47
CA TRP A 309 -9.03 -0.93 9.10
C TRP A 309 -8.76 -2.27 8.44
N ILE A 310 -8.59 -2.34 7.12
CA ILE A 310 -8.34 -3.62 6.43
C ILE A 310 -6.92 -4.18 6.71
N LYS A 311 -5.94 -3.30 6.92
CA LYS A 311 -4.52 -3.67 7.14
C LYS A 311 -4.32 -4.75 8.22
N PRO A 312 -4.89 -4.65 9.44
CA PRO A 312 -4.77 -5.71 10.44
C PRO A 312 -5.40 -7.04 10.00
N TYR A 313 -6.53 -7.03 9.29
CA TYR A 313 -7.16 -8.26 8.78
C TYR A 313 -6.27 -8.95 7.76
N LEU A 314 -5.72 -8.22 6.80
CA LEU A 314 -4.78 -8.79 5.81
C LEU A 314 -3.52 -9.35 6.46
N ARG A 315 -2.99 -8.65 7.47
CA ARG A 315 -1.84 -9.14 8.25
C ARG A 315 -2.19 -10.43 9.00
N ASN A 316 -3.38 -10.50 9.57
CA ASN A 316 -3.87 -11.67 10.30
C ASN A 316 -4.14 -12.85 9.35
N VAL A 317 -4.76 -12.61 8.20
CA VAL A 317 -4.99 -13.61 7.16
C VAL A 317 -3.66 -14.24 6.74
N LYS A 318 -2.65 -13.43 6.45
CA LYS A 318 -1.32 -13.96 6.08
C LYS A 318 -0.67 -14.76 7.22
N ARG A 319 -0.77 -14.26 8.46
CA ARG A 319 -0.19 -14.93 9.64
C ARG A 319 -0.89 -16.25 9.99
N MET A 320 -2.19 -16.34 9.77
CA MET A 320 -2.99 -17.54 10.01
C MET A 320 -2.98 -18.49 8.82
N HIS A 321 -2.47 -18.05 7.67
CA HIS A 321 -2.30 -18.94 6.53
C HIS A 321 -1.24 -19.97 6.90
N LEU A 322 -1.63 -21.24 6.82
CA LEU A 322 -0.75 -22.35 7.15
C LEU A 322 0.37 -22.41 6.10
N ASP A 323 1.61 -22.60 6.56
CA ASP A 323 2.75 -22.72 5.65
C ASP A 323 2.63 -24.01 4.83
N GLU A 324 2.41 -23.87 3.52
CA GLU A 324 2.26 -24.99 2.57
C GLU A 324 3.43 -25.98 2.65
N LYS A 325 4.66 -25.49 2.84
CA LYS A 325 5.84 -26.36 2.92
C LYS A 325 5.80 -27.25 4.16
N LYS A 326 5.20 -26.76 5.24
CA LYS A 326 5.06 -27.50 6.50
C LYS A 326 3.84 -28.41 6.46
N GLN A 327 2.78 -28.02 5.78
CA GLN A 327 1.63 -28.90 5.53
C GLN A 327 2.02 -30.14 4.71
N LEU A 328 2.90 -29.97 3.72
CA LEU A 328 3.40 -31.06 2.89
C LEU A 328 4.57 -31.84 3.51
N SER A 329 4.99 -31.49 4.73
CA SER A 329 6.06 -32.20 5.43
C SER A 329 5.65 -33.64 5.73
N TYR A 330 6.56 -34.59 5.52
CA TYR A 330 6.33 -36.00 5.88
C TYR A 330 6.04 -36.21 7.37
N GLU A 331 6.44 -35.27 8.23
CA GLU A 331 6.17 -35.32 9.66
C GLU A 331 4.73 -34.94 10.02
N LEU A 332 3.98 -34.30 9.12
CA LEU A 332 2.59 -33.93 9.30
C LEU A 332 1.70 -34.73 8.35
N ILE A 333 1.03 -35.75 8.88
CA ILE A 333 0.13 -36.60 8.09
C ILE A 333 -1.29 -36.05 8.19
N SER A 334 -1.92 -35.74 7.04
CA SER A 334 -3.24 -35.11 6.99
C SER A 334 -4.33 -35.85 7.76
N ALA A 335 -4.24 -37.17 7.86
CA ALA A 335 -5.21 -38.03 8.54
C ALA A 335 -5.08 -38.06 10.08
N PHE A 336 -3.97 -37.56 10.64
CA PHE A 336 -3.72 -37.64 12.09
C PHE A 336 -4.19 -36.38 12.81
N GLU A 337 -4.35 -36.43 14.12
CA GLU A 337 -4.60 -35.26 14.97
C GLU A 337 -3.26 -34.64 15.38
N GLY A 338 -2.58 -34.00 14.43
CA GLY A 338 -1.22 -33.47 14.59
C GLY A 338 -1.14 -31.98 14.28
N ALA A 339 -0.26 -31.29 15.00
CA ALA A 339 0.09 -29.92 14.71
C ALA A 339 1.61 -29.73 14.81
N MET A 340 2.12 -28.79 14.05
CA MET A 340 3.52 -28.39 14.00
C MET A 340 3.60 -26.89 14.28
N LEU A 341 4.47 -26.54 15.22
CA LEU A 341 4.75 -25.17 15.62
C LEU A 341 6.21 -24.89 15.30
N GLU A 342 6.48 -23.78 14.62
CA GLU A 342 7.82 -23.27 14.41
C GLU A 342 7.93 -21.86 14.98
N ILE A 343 8.85 -21.67 15.92
CA ILE A 343 9.10 -20.39 16.56
C ILE A 343 10.56 -20.03 16.36
N GLU A 344 10.83 -18.86 15.77
CA GLU A 344 12.16 -18.28 15.66
C GLU A 344 12.28 -17.01 16.52
N ILE A 345 13.29 -16.94 17.36
CA ILE A 345 13.62 -15.74 18.15
C ILE A 345 15.09 -15.41 17.99
N LEU A 346 15.37 -14.14 17.73
CA LEU A 346 16.70 -13.57 17.80
C LEU A 346 16.86 -12.79 19.10
N ALA A 347 17.78 -13.23 19.96
CA ALA A 347 18.20 -12.51 21.14
C ALA A 347 19.51 -11.77 20.86
N THR A 348 19.59 -10.49 21.21
CA THR A 348 20.80 -9.67 21.08
C THR A 348 21.15 -8.96 22.40
N LYS A 349 22.42 -8.65 22.57
CA LYS A 349 22.91 -7.78 23.65
C LYS A 349 23.96 -6.80 23.13
N PRO A 350 24.16 -5.66 23.79
CA PRO A 350 25.27 -4.78 23.47
C PRO A 350 26.60 -5.54 23.61
N GLY A 351 27.42 -5.51 22.55
CA GLY A 351 28.75 -6.11 22.53
C GLY A 351 29.86 -5.06 22.61
N LYS A 352 31.12 -5.49 22.44
CA LYS A 352 32.27 -4.59 22.40
C LYS A 352 32.40 -3.98 21.00
N GLY A 353 32.42 -2.64 20.91
CA GLY A 353 32.57 -1.91 19.65
C GLY A 353 31.30 -1.95 18.78
N LYS A 354 31.48 -2.22 17.47
CA LYS A 354 30.38 -2.27 16.48
C LYS A 354 29.69 -3.65 16.39
N PHE A 355 30.23 -4.66 17.05
CA PHE A 355 29.76 -6.04 16.99
C PHE A 355 28.91 -6.40 18.19
N GLN A 356 27.78 -7.07 17.94
CA GLN A 356 26.85 -7.54 18.93
C GLN A 356 26.76 -9.08 18.85
N PRO A 357 26.83 -9.79 19.99
CA PRO A 357 26.51 -11.21 20.03
C PRO A 357 25.00 -11.41 19.83
N CYS A 358 24.64 -12.32 18.93
CA CYS A 358 23.27 -12.63 18.58
C CYS A 358 23.04 -14.13 18.67
N ILE A 359 21.96 -14.55 19.30
CA ILE A 359 21.56 -15.96 19.40
C ILE A 359 20.19 -16.11 18.76
N LEU A 360 20.13 -16.87 17.67
CA LEU A 360 18.91 -17.28 17.01
C LEU A 360 18.49 -18.65 17.55
N ASN A 361 17.37 -18.69 18.25
CA ASN A 361 16.75 -19.92 18.70
C ASN A 361 15.61 -20.27 17.76
N GLN A 362 15.68 -21.45 17.16
CA GLN A 362 14.63 -22.06 16.35
C GLN A 362 14.06 -23.25 17.12
N PHE A 363 12.76 -23.22 17.37
CA PHE A 363 12.00 -24.30 17.99
C PHE A 363 11.07 -24.87 16.95
N VAL A 364 11.23 -26.14 16.63
CA VAL A 364 10.29 -26.90 15.82
C VAL A 364 9.65 -27.94 16.73
N PHE A 365 8.37 -27.78 17.01
CA PHE A 365 7.62 -28.65 17.89
C PHE A 365 6.53 -29.37 17.13
N ARG A 366 6.48 -30.69 17.28
CA ARG A 366 5.44 -31.52 16.72
C ARG A 366 4.59 -32.05 17.86
N SER A 367 3.30 -31.69 17.88
CA SER A 367 2.37 -32.22 18.87
C SER A 367 1.93 -33.63 18.49
N MET A 368 1.78 -34.46 19.52
CA MET A 368 1.05 -35.72 19.46
C MET A 368 -0.27 -35.54 20.22
N PRO A 369 -1.35 -36.16 19.76
CA PRO A 369 -2.62 -36.06 20.45
C PRO A 369 -2.54 -36.82 21.77
N ALA A 370 -2.60 -36.10 22.89
CA ALA A 370 -2.84 -36.67 24.20
C ALA A 370 -4.21 -36.18 24.68
N MET A 371 -5.17 -37.09 24.82
CA MET A 371 -6.44 -36.77 25.46
C MET A 371 -6.23 -36.67 26.97
N GLN A 372 -5.97 -35.47 27.48
CA GLN A 372 -6.18 -35.20 28.90
C GLN A 372 -7.66 -34.91 29.13
N TYR A 373 -8.32 -35.82 29.83
CA TYR A 373 -9.67 -35.62 30.33
C TYR A 373 -9.61 -34.63 31.50
N VAL A 374 -9.75 -33.33 31.21
CA VAL A 374 -10.05 -32.32 32.24
C VAL A 374 -11.57 -32.34 32.46
N GLN A 375 -12.01 -32.47 33.71
CA GLN A 375 -13.43 -32.45 34.09
C GLN A 375 -14.08 -31.09 33.76
N GLU A 376 -15.21 -31.15 33.05
CA GLU A 376 -16.26 -30.14 32.82
C GLU A 376 -15.89 -28.65 32.63
N GLY A 377 -16.23 -28.11 31.45
CA GLY A 377 -16.61 -26.70 31.27
C GLY A 377 -15.67 -25.81 30.44
N TYR A 378 -14.41 -26.19 30.25
CA TYR A 378 -13.47 -25.43 29.41
C TYR A 378 -13.31 -26.05 28.02
N GLN A 379 -13.22 -25.18 27.02
CA GLN A 379 -13.06 -25.51 25.61
C GLN A 379 -11.93 -26.55 25.44
N ARG A 380 -12.29 -27.77 25.00
CA ARG A 380 -11.37 -28.89 24.83
C ARG A 380 -10.29 -28.51 23.82
N GLY A 381 -9.08 -28.26 24.30
CA GLY A 381 -7.86 -28.12 23.50
C GLY A 381 -6.93 -29.29 23.82
N PRO A 382 -6.41 -30.03 22.84
CA PRO A 382 -5.38 -31.04 23.06
C PRO A 382 -4.18 -30.43 23.78
N THR A 383 -3.73 -31.03 24.88
CA THR A 383 -2.51 -30.59 25.54
C THR A 383 -1.33 -30.91 24.63
N HIS A 384 -0.55 -29.88 24.27
CA HIS A 384 0.57 -30.01 23.35
C HIS A 384 1.76 -30.71 24.02
N VAL A 385 1.77 -32.03 23.94
CA VAL A 385 2.94 -32.86 24.28
C VAL A 385 3.50 -33.46 23.01
N GLY A 386 4.82 -33.62 22.93
CA GLY A 386 5.38 -34.07 21.68
C GLY A 386 6.89 -34.02 21.57
N ARG A 387 7.35 -33.96 20.32
CA ARG A 387 8.77 -33.92 19.97
C ARG A 387 9.18 -32.47 19.80
N LEU A 388 10.22 -32.06 20.52
CA LEU A 388 10.87 -30.77 20.34
C LEU A 388 12.20 -30.96 19.61
N ASP A 389 12.37 -30.19 18.56
CA ASP A 389 13.63 -29.93 17.88
C ASP A 389 14.03 -28.49 18.17
N TRP A 390 15.09 -28.31 18.96
CA TRP A 390 15.65 -27.02 19.28
C TRP A 390 17.01 -26.87 18.60
N THR A 391 17.11 -25.85 17.76
CA THR A 391 18.37 -25.45 17.12
C THR A 391 18.74 -24.04 17.58
N MET A 392 19.93 -23.91 18.16
CA MET A 392 20.52 -22.64 18.56
C MET A 392 21.67 -22.30 17.63
N ARG A 393 21.57 -21.14 16.97
CA ARG A 393 22.61 -20.60 16.08
C ARG A 393 23.15 -19.31 16.67
N ALA A 394 24.48 -19.22 16.73
CA ALA A 394 25.18 -18.10 17.33
C ALA A 394 25.86 -17.26 16.25
N TYR A 395 25.59 -15.96 16.23
CA TYR A 395 26.15 -15.01 15.28
C TYR A 395 26.84 -13.84 15.97
N VAL A 396 27.81 -13.25 15.28
CA VAL A 396 28.42 -11.98 15.66
C VAL A 396 28.11 -11.00 14.55
N TRP A 397 27.10 -10.15 14.79
CA TRP A 397 26.56 -9.23 13.77
C TRP A 397 26.71 -7.77 14.18
N THR A 398 26.75 -6.88 13.19
CA THR A 398 26.62 -5.45 13.42
C THR A 398 25.15 -5.04 13.52
N THR A 399 24.86 -3.87 14.08
CA THR A 399 23.50 -3.34 14.16
C THR A 399 22.82 -3.23 12.79
N ASP A 400 23.59 -2.95 11.73
CA ASP A 400 23.06 -2.88 10.37
C ASP A 400 22.74 -4.26 9.81
N GLN A 401 23.56 -5.28 10.10
CA GLN A 401 23.28 -6.66 9.70
C GLN A 401 22.04 -7.23 10.40
N ILE A 402 21.84 -6.91 11.69
CA ILE A 402 20.63 -7.29 12.44
C ILE A 402 19.40 -6.68 11.77
N LYS A 403 19.42 -5.37 11.46
CA LYS A 403 18.32 -4.68 10.77
C LYS A 403 18.06 -5.26 9.37
N SER A 404 19.10 -5.60 8.62
CA SER A 404 18.96 -6.26 7.32
C SER A 404 18.32 -7.64 7.44
N TYR A 405 18.73 -8.45 8.43
CA TYR A 405 18.13 -9.76 8.68
C TYR A 405 16.66 -9.66 9.07
N LEU A 406 16.31 -8.73 9.98
CA LEU A 406 14.93 -8.49 10.39
C LEU A 406 14.07 -8.04 9.19
N LYS A 407 14.58 -7.13 8.36
CA LYS A 407 13.89 -6.69 7.14
C LYS A 407 13.71 -7.81 6.12
N MET A 408 14.70 -8.69 5.94
CA MET A 408 14.59 -9.85 5.06
C MET A 408 13.39 -10.73 5.44
N LYS A 409 13.24 -10.97 6.74
CA LYS A 409 12.13 -11.76 7.29
C LYS A 409 10.81 -11.01 7.24
N GLU A 410 10.79 -9.70 7.48
CA GLU A 410 9.60 -8.87 7.32
C GLU A 410 9.14 -8.75 5.85
N GLU A 411 10.05 -8.75 4.88
CA GLU A 411 9.71 -8.67 3.45
C GLU A 411 9.06 -9.97 2.97
N GLU A 412 9.56 -11.14 3.38
CA GLU A 412 8.87 -12.43 3.21
C GLU A 412 7.41 -12.35 3.72
N ASP A 413 7.19 -11.60 4.80
CA ASP A 413 5.88 -11.39 5.43
C ASP A 413 5.03 -10.25 4.80
N LEU A 414 5.56 -9.29 4.05
CA LEU A 414 4.81 -8.06 3.68
C LEU A 414 4.33 -7.95 2.22
N GLU A 415 4.61 -8.92 1.35
CA GLU A 415 4.29 -8.87 -0.08
C GLU A 415 2.79 -8.63 -0.42
N LEU A 416 1.85 -9.16 0.37
CA LEU A 416 0.41 -8.98 0.14
C LEU A 416 -0.09 -7.56 0.45
N LEU A 417 0.57 -6.85 1.37
CA LEU A 417 0.17 -5.48 1.73
C LEU A 417 0.68 -4.46 0.71
N GLY A 418 1.85 -4.72 0.10
CA GLY A 418 2.42 -3.86 -0.92
C GLY A 418 1.58 -3.84 -2.20
N SER A 419 1.05 -4.99 -2.60
CA SER A 419 0.30 -5.12 -3.85
C SER A 419 -1.11 -4.52 -3.80
N ILE A 420 -1.81 -4.65 -2.69
CA ILE A 420 -3.14 -4.03 -2.50
C ILE A 420 -3.02 -2.51 -2.46
N ASN A 421 -2.02 -1.98 -1.75
CA ASN A 421 -1.74 -0.55 -1.74
C ASN A 421 -1.37 -0.04 -3.13
N ALA A 422 -0.58 -0.80 -3.91
CA ALA A 422 -0.21 -0.42 -5.27
C ALA A 422 -1.41 -0.40 -6.22
N SER A 423 -2.28 -1.43 -6.21
CA SER A 423 -3.47 -1.48 -7.06
C SER A 423 -4.44 -0.32 -6.79
N ILE A 424 -4.64 0.01 -5.51
CA ILE A 424 -5.50 1.14 -5.12
C ILE A 424 -4.83 2.47 -5.49
N GLN A 425 -3.52 2.60 -5.26
CA GLN A 425 -2.77 3.80 -5.65
C GLN A 425 -2.79 3.99 -7.17
N GLU A 426 -2.64 2.92 -7.96
CA GLU A 426 -2.76 2.94 -9.41
C GLU A 426 -4.16 3.32 -9.87
N ALA A 427 -5.22 2.84 -9.21
CA ALA A 427 -6.59 3.26 -9.47
C ALA A 427 -6.80 4.75 -9.18
N MET A 428 -6.18 5.27 -8.11
CA MET A 428 -6.18 6.68 -7.73
C MET A 428 -5.32 7.55 -8.66
N ASP A 429 -4.24 7.03 -9.20
CA ASP A 429 -3.39 7.72 -10.18
C ASP A 429 -3.99 7.67 -11.59
N ALA A 430 -4.85 6.68 -11.89
CA ALA A 430 -5.65 6.61 -13.10
C ALA A 430 -6.78 7.64 -13.12
N LEU A 431 -7.22 8.13 -11.96
CA LEU A 431 -8.13 9.29 -11.84
C LEU A 431 -7.47 10.60 -12.34
N GLY A 432 -6.15 10.59 -12.55
CA GLY A 432 -5.38 11.67 -13.18
C GLY A 432 -4.87 12.72 -12.20
N GLU A 433 -3.91 13.53 -12.64
CA GLU A 433 -3.30 14.64 -11.87
C GLU A 433 -4.36 15.57 -11.25
N ASN A 434 -5.47 15.77 -11.96
CA ASN A 434 -6.60 16.60 -11.56
C ASN A 434 -7.23 16.22 -10.21
N LEU A 435 -7.26 14.93 -9.82
CA LEU A 435 -7.81 14.52 -8.52
C LEU A 435 -7.05 15.19 -7.38
N TRP A 436 -5.72 15.12 -7.45
CA TRP A 436 -4.85 15.68 -6.43
C TRP A 436 -4.94 17.21 -6.43
N ASP A 437 -5.08 17.83 -7.60
CA ASP A 437 -5.25 19.28 -7.71
C ASP A 437 -6.55 19.76 -7.03
N TYR A 438 -7.65 19.01 -7.18
CA TYR A 438 -8.90 19.31 -6.48
C TYR A 438 -8.82 19.08 -4.97
N LEU A 439 -8.08 18.07 -4.53
CA LEU A 439 -7.88 17.78 -3.10
C LEU A 439 -6.95 18.80 -2.42
N GLU A 440 -5.94 19.31 -3.14
CA GLU A 440 -4.98 20.32 -2.64
C GLU A 440 -5.57 21.75 -2.65
N GLY A 441 -6.47 22.08 -3.59
CA GLY A 441 -7.07 23.41 -3.73
C GLY A 441 -7.89 23.92 -2.54
N GLU A 442 -8.33 23.05 -1.62
CA GLU A 442 -9.04 23.43 -0.39
C GLU A 442 -8.14 23.47 0.87
N GLY A 443 -6.87 23.90 0.74
CA GLY A 443 -6.12 24.49 1.86
C GLY A 443 -5.34 23.56 2.80
N GLU A 444 -5.20 22.27 2.49
CA GLU A 444 -4.21 21.41 3.15
C GLU A 444 -3.42 20.62 2.10
N LYS A 445 -2.09 20.66 2.21
CA LYS A 445 -1.17 19.89 1.37
C LYS A 445 -1.35 18.41 1.67
N VAL A 446 -2.23 17.74 0.93
CA VAL A 446 -2.27 16.28 0.91
C VAL A 446 -0.96 15.83 0.29
N LYS A 447 -0.06 15.20 1.06
CA LYS A 447 1.18 14.65 0.51
C LYS A 447 0.79 13.63 -0.57
N LYS A 448 1.04 13.96 -1.84
CA LYS A 448 1.04 12.97 -2.93
C LYS A 448 1.91 11.79 -2.49
N PRO A 449 1.43 10.55 -2.55
CA PRO A 449 2.30 9.41 -2.42
C PRO A 449 3.34 9.48 -3.55
N PRO A 450 4.57 8.98 -3.34
CA PRO A 450 5.63 9.07 -4.34
C PRO A 450 5.17 8.49 -5.67
N GLU A 451 5.38 9.23 -6.75
CA GLU A 451 5.01 8.83 -8.12
C GLU A 451 5.65 7.49 -8.46
N PHE A 452 4.83 6.53 -8.86
CA PHE A 452 5.30 5.29 -9.48
C PHE A 452 5.53 5.53 -10.97
N GLU A 453 6.74 5.25 -11.46
CA GLU A 453 7.07 5.32 -12.89
C GLU A 453 6.12 4.41 -13.71
N LYS A 454 5.23 5.03 -14.49
CA LYS A 454 4.32 4.32 -15.41
C LYS A 454 5.12 3.69 -16.54
N LYS A 455 5.17 2.36 -16.60
CA LYS A 455 5.49 1.66 -17.85
C LYS A 455 4.28 1.77 -18.79
N LYS A 456 4.47 2.35 -19.97
CA LYS A 456 3.50 2.31 -21.06
C LYS A 456 3.51 0.91 -21.68
N GLU A 457 2.40 0.18 -21.58
CA GLU A 457 2.09 -0.92 -22.51
C GLU A 457 0.74 -0.66 -23.17
N GLU A 458 0.71 -0.97 -24.47
CA GLU A 458 -0.32 -0.57 -25.42
C GLU A 458 -1.64 -1.33 -25.23
N ALA A 459 -2.73 -0.59 -25.39
CA ALA A 459 -4.08 -1.08 -25.21
C ALA A 459 -4.50 -2.11 -26.28
N LYS A 460 -5.02 -3.27 -25.84
CA LYS A 460 -5.99 -4.07 -26.62
C LYS A 460 -7.35 -4.05 -25.93
N LYS A 461 -8.39 -3.75 -26.72
CA LYS A 461 -9.77 -3.53 -26.29
C LYS A 461 -10.51 -4.84 -25.99
N GLN A 462 -11.07 -4.88 -24.77
CA GLN A 462 -12.40 -5.36 -24.32
C GLN A 462 -12.97 -6.72 -24.79
N SER A 463 -13.39 -7.51 -23.80
CA SER A 463 -14.68 -8.23 -23.80
C SER A 463 -15.36 -8.11 -22.42
N ALA A 464 -16.69 -8.01 -22.41
CA ALA A 464 -17.52 -7.49 -21.32
C ALA A 464 -18.23 -8.57 -20.48
N ALA A 465 -17.59 -9.71 -20.23
CA ALA A 465 -18.19 -10.81 -19.45
C ALA A 465 -17.24 -11.52 -18.47
N GLU A 466 -16.21 -10.83 -17.96
CA GLU A 466 -15.25 -11.40 -16.98
C GLU A 466 -15.11 -10.62 -15.66
N PRO A 467 -16.16 -10.08 -14.98
CA PRO A 467 -15.93 -9.34 -13.73
C PRO A 467 -15.50 -10.24 -12.56
N PHE A 468 -15.62 -11.56 -12.68
CA PHE A 468 -15.38 -12.52 -11.58
C PHE A 468 -14.24 -13.52 -11.83
N THR A 469 -13.82 -13.79 -13.07
CA THR A 469 -12.62 -14.61 -13.38
C THR A 469 -11.33 -13.77 -13.37
N ALA A 470 -11.41 -12.47 -13.64
CA ALA A 470 -10.28 -11.54 -13.57
C ALA A 470 -9.73 -11.34 -12.14
N LEU A 471 -10.53 -11.62 -11.10
CA LEU A 471 -10.08 -11.63 -9.71
C LEU A 471 -9.13 -12.81 -9.41
N TRP A 472 -9.24 -13.91 -10.17
CA TRP A 472 -8.42 -15.11 -10.00
C TRP A 472 -7.17 -15.09 -10.90
N ASP A 473 -7.29 -14.59 -12.14
CA ASP A 473 -6.14 -14.39 -13.02
C ASP A 473 -5.25 -13.21 -12.59
N GLY A 474 -5.84 -12.18 -11.95
CA GLY A 474 -5.08 -11.12 -11.27
C GLY A 474 -4.23 -11.64 -10.09
N PHE A 475 -4.60 -12.79 -9.51
CA PHE A 475 -3.81 -13.46 -8.46
C PHE A 475 -2.54 -14.12 -9.02
N LYS A 476 -2.53 -14.55 -10.29
CA LYS A 476 -1.32 -15.04 -10.97
C LYS A 476 -0.38 -13.90 -11.41
N GLU A 477 -0.93 -12.76 -11.84
CA GLU A 477 -0.12 -11.56 -12.13
C GLU A 477 0.45 -10.90 -10.86
N LEU A 478 -0.23 -11.05 -9.72
CA LEU A 478 0.26 -10.66 -8.39
C LEU A 478 1.57 -11.34 -7.99
N PHE A 479 1.78 -12.62 -8.37
CA PHE A 479 3.03 -13.36 -8.16
C PHE A 479 4.17 -12.92 -9.10
N GLY A 480 3.87 -12.29 -10.24
CA GLY A 480 4.86 -11.79 -11.20
C GLY A 480 5.51 -10.46 -10.81
N SER A 481 4.95 -9.74 -9.83
CA SER A 481 5.36 -8.36 -9.47
C SER A 481 6.58 -8.26 -8.54
N LEU A 482 7.33 -9.37 -8.36
CA LEU A 482 8.45 -9.58 -7.44
C LEU A 482 9.75 -8.76 -7.73
N ALA A 483 9.64 -7.61 -8.40
CA ALA A 483 10.75 -6.79 -8.88
C ALA A 483 10.75 -5.34 -8.35
N LYS A 484 10.02 -5.01 -7.28
CA LYS A 484 10.08 -3.69 -6.62
C LYS A 484 10.95 -3.75 -5.36
N MET A 485 12.17 -3.21 -5.47
CA MET A 485 13.17 -3.18 -4.39
C MET A 485 12.76 -2.27 -3.22
N PRO A 486 12.94 -2.70 -1.96
CA PRO A 486 12.94 -1.79 -0.82
C PRO A 486 14.21 -0.93 -0.79
N GLU A 487 14.11 0.27 -0.23
CA GLU A 487 15.25 1.15 -0.01
C GLU A 487 16.33 0.49 0.88
N LEU A 488 17.46 0.08 0.28
CA LEU A 488 18.72 -0.15 0.97
C LEU A 488 19.23 1.16 1.58
N LYS A 489 18.75 1.52 2.77
CA LYS A 489 19.36 2.48 3.69
C LYS A 489 19.93 1.66 4.85
N GLY A 490 21.23 1.37 4.82
CA GLY A 490 21.90 0.72 5.95
C GLY A 490 23.25 0.05 5.68
N PHE A 491 23.63 -0.24 4.43
CA PHE A 491 24.89 -0.96 4.19
C PHE A 491 26.06 0.03 4.06
N SER A 492 26.77 0.29 5.16
CA SER A 492 28.06 1.01 5.15
C SER A 492 29.18 0.02 5.46
N LEU A 493 29.92 -0.39 4.42
CA LEU A 493 31.21 -1.05 4.56
C LEU A 493 32.28 -0.03 4.15
N LYS A 494 32.84 0.66 5.15
CA LYS A 494 34.08 1.43 4.96
C LYS A 494 35.25 0.51 5.29
N ALA A 495 36.23 0.42 4.39
CA ALA A 495 37.50 -0.23 4.66
C ALA A 495 38.28 0.65 5.67
N GLY A 496 38.56 0.11 6.85
CA GLY A 496 39.33 0.77 7.90
C GLY A 496 40.84 0.62 7.69
N SER A 497 41.61 1.47 8.38
CA SER A 497 43.08 1.40 8.41
C SER A 497 43.58 0.12 9.10
N ALA A 498 44.86 -0.23 8.97
CA ALA A 498 45.41 -1.48 9.51
C ALA A 498 45.26 -1.63 11.04
N GLU A 499 45.33 -0.54 11.80
CA GLU A 499 45.07 -0.51 13.25
C GLU A 499 43.57 -0.68 13.56
N GLU A 500 42.69 -0.03 12.78
CA GLU A 500 41.23 -0.17 12.90
C GLU A 500 40.76 -1.60 12.58
N ASN A 501 41.46 -2.29 11.67
CA ASN A 501 41.24 -3.71 11.33
C ASN A 501 41.72 -4.66 12.44
N TYR A 502 42.75 -4.30 13.20
CA TYR A 502 43.23 -5.09 14.34
C TYR A 502 42.29 -4.96 15.55
N GLU A 503 41.90 -3.74 15.93
CA GLU A 503 40.94 -3.51 17.01
C GLU A 503 39.56 -4.12 16.73
N THR A 504 39.12 -4.10 15.46
CA THR A 504 37.88 -4.79 15.06
C THR A 504 38.00 -6.31 15.09
N ALA A 505 39.17 -6.88 14.75
CA ALA A 505 39.42 -8.31 14.86
C ALA A 505 39.48 -8.78 16.33
N GLU A 506 40.10 -8.00 17.22
CA GLU A 506 40.14 -8.30 18.66
C GLU A 506 38.74 -8.17 19.30
N ALA A 507 38.00 -7.11 18.96
CA ALA A 507 36.61 -6.94 19.40
C ALA A 507 35.73 -8.10 18.91
N PHE A 508 35.89 -8.53 17.65
CA PHE A 508 35.20 -9.68 17.09
C PHE A 508 35.56 -10.98 17.82
N GLY A 509 36.85 -11.23 18.06
CA GLY A 509 37.35 -12.41 18.79
C GLY A 509 36.83 -12.48 20.23
N GLY A 510 36.84 -11.34 20.94
CA GLY A 510 36.31 -11.25 22.30
C GLY A 510 34.80 -11.51 22.37
N VAL A 511 34.02 -10.92 21.46
CA VAL A 511 32.56 -11.17 21.37
C VAL A 511 32.29 -12.63 21.01
N LYS A 512 33.05 -13.21 20.07
CA LYS A 512 32.93 -14.62 19.66
C LYS A 512 33.21 -15.58 20.81
N SER A 513 34.24 -15.33 21.62
CA SER A 513 34.57 -16.18 22.78
C SER A 513 33.46 -16.16 23.84
N ASN A 514 32.97 -14.96 24.17
CA ASN A 514 31.85 -14.81 25.12
C ASN A 514 30.58 -15.49 24.59
N LEU A 515 30.28 -15.34 23.31
CA LEU A 515 29.14 -15.99 22.66
C LEU A 515 29.25 -17.51 22.72
N LYS A 516 30.43 -18.08 22.48
CA LYS A 516 30.67 -19.53 22.63
C LYS A 516 30.33 -20.01 24.03
N PHE A 517 30.80 -19.29 25.04
CA PHE A 517 30.55 -19.61 26.43
C PHE A 517 29.07 -19.53 26.77
N ASP A 518 28.40 -18.45 26.38
CA ASP A 518 26.96 -18.24 26.60
C ASP A 518 26.14 -19.38 25.97
N CYS A 519 26.34 -19.66 24.69
CA CYS A 519 25.64 -20.72 23.97
C CYS A 519 25.86 -22.09 24.61
N TRP A 520 27.12 -22.44 24.91
CA TRP A 520 27.42 -23.73 25.53
C TRP A 520 26.80 -23.84 26.92
N LEU A 521 26.84 -22.77 27.73
CA LEU A 521 26.31 -22.80 29.09
C LEU A 521 24.77 -22.94 29.08
N VAL A 522 24.07 -22.21 28.22
CA VAL A 522 22.61 -22.34 28.04
C VAL A 522 22.27 -23.77 27.61
N TYR A 523 22.95 -24.30 26.59
CA TYR A 523 22.73 -25.66 26.09
C TYR A 523 22.99 -26.73 27.17
N LYS A 524 24.13 -26.64 27.87
CA LYS A 524 24.52 -27.58 28.92
C LYS A 524 23.57 -27.52 30.12
N ASN A 525 23.23 -26.32 30.58
CA ASN A 525 22.34 -26.14 31.72
C ASN A 525 20.94 -26.64 31.39
N TYR A 526 20.46 -26.42 30.17
CA TYR A 526 19.18 -26.94 29.70
C TYR A 526 19.17 -28.47 29.73
N LYS A 527 20.20 -29.11 29.17
CA LYS A 527 20.33 -30.58 29.21
C LYS A 527 20.38 -31.09 30.63
N LYS A 528 21.11 -30.43 31.53
CA LYS A 528 21.23 -30.81 32.94
C LYS A 528 19.90 -30.66 33.68
N SER A 529 19.16 -29.58 33.50
CA SER A 529 17.86 -29.35 34.17
C SER A 529 16.80 -30.34 33.71
N HIS A 530 16.86 -30.77 32.45
CA HIS A 530 15.92 -31.74 31.85
C HIS A 530 16.42 -33.19 31.91
N LYS A 531 17.47 -33.48 32.70
CA LYS A 531 18.06 -34.82 32.90
C LYS A 531 18.48 -35.53 31.59
N LEU A 532 18.89 -34.75 30.59
CA LEU A 532 19.44 -35.25 29.33
C LEU A 532 20.94 -35.55 29.48
N LEU A 533 21.48 -36.42 28.62
CA LEU A 533 22.90 -36.79 28.62
C LEU A 533 23.80 -35.58 28.37
N THR A 534 24.68 -35.23 29.32
CA THR A 534 25.44 -33.96 29.35
C THR A 534 26.89 -34.04 28.87
N TRP A 535 27.26 -35.09 28.10
CA TRP A 535 28.63 -35.23 27.58
C TRP A 535 29.07 -34.02 26.74
#